data_AF-A0A0D0DS70-F1
#
_entry.id   AF-A0A0D0DS70-F1
#
_cell.length_a   1.000
_cell.length_b   1.000
_cell.length_c   1.000
_cell.angle_alpha   90.00
_cell.angle_beta   90.00
_cell.angle_gamma   90.00
#
_symmetry.space_group_name_H-M   'P 1'
#
loop_
_entity.id
_entity.type
_entity.pdbx_description
1 polymer ?
#
loop_
_entity_poly.entity_id
_entity_poly.type
_entity_poly.pdbx_seq_one_letter_code
_entity_poly.pdbx_strand_id
1 'polypeptide(L)'
;MQERIYLLQPENNTFMLTAHDNGERRSTHGFLKMVVAQKPEVRVLLDVGAQMLELQNLELAEAWLKLSPDTLAASYSDEDGELAVVTRGGTTQLLLSLPFAQQLDHCVVYLDGAHTRAPTSSSLSDSELQLRWDRRSTKINADA
;
A
#
# COMPACT_ATOMS: atom_id res chain seq x y z
N MET A 1 -1.79 -27.90 -1.48
CA MET A 1 -0.36 -27.58 -1.22
C MET A 1 0.23 -26.83 -2.42
N GLN A 2 -0.38 -25.72 -2.84
CA GLN A 2 0.03 -24.98 -4.07
C GLN A 2 0.25 -23.48 -3.81
N GLU A 3 -0.19 -22.94 -2.66
CA GLU A 3 -0.25 -21.49 -2.45
C GLU A 3 1.06 -20.88 -1.90
N ARG A 4 1.93 -21.67 -1.25
CA ARG A 4 3.17 -21.15 -0.63
C ARG A 4 4.33 -20.93 -1.62
N ILE A 5 4.28 -21.53 -2.81
CA ILE A 5 5.40 -21.52 -3.76
C ILE A 5 5.56 -20.15 -4.42
N TYR A 6 4.48 -19.36 -4.54
CA TYR A 6 4.51 -18.04 -5.15
C TYR A 6 5.23 -16.99 -4.30
N LEU A 7 5.20 -17.12 -2.97
CA LEU A 7 5.87 -16.18 -2.06
C LEU A 7 7.39 -16.38 -2.01
N LEU A 8 7.89 -17.57 -2.32
CA LEU A 8 9.31 -17.91 -2.28
C LEU A 8 9.99 -17.83 -3.66
N GLN A 9 9.33 -17.21 -4.64
CA GLN A 9 9.94 -16.93 -5.93
C GLN A 9 11.13 -15.96 -5.75
N PRO A 10 12.21 -16.07 -6.54
CA PRO A 10 13.39 -15.20 -6.43
C PRO A 10 13.06 -13.70 -6.42
N GLU A 11 12.01 -13.31 -7.14
CA GLU A 11 11.50 -11.94 -7.24
C GLU A 11 10.99 -11.40 -5.90
N ASN A 12 10.56 -12.28 -4.98
CA ASN A 12 10.08 -11.95 -3.64
C ASN A 12 11.17 -12.05 -2.55
N ASN A 13 12.43 -12.29 -2.93
CA ASN A 13 13.54 -12.46 -1.98
C ASN A 13 14.31 -11.17 -1.67
N THR A 14 13.72 -10.00 -1.95
CA THR A 14 14.33 -8.70 -1.66
C THR A 14 13.65 -8.08 -0.46
N PHE A 15 14.44 -7.72 0.55
CA PHE A 15 13.98 -7.00 1.74
C PHE A 15 14.88 -5.79 1.98
N MET A 16 14.27 -4.68 2.39
CA MET A 16 14.98 -3.46 2.74
C MET A 16 14.50 -2.96 4.10
N LEU A 17 15.45 -2.77 5.02
CA LEU A 17 15.17 -2.09 6.28
C LEU A 17 15.00 -0.60 6.03
N THR A 18 13.85 -0.06 6.40
CA THR A 18 13.50 1.34 6.19
C THR A 18 13.86 2.25 7.37
N ALA A 19 14.32 1.68 8.49
CA ALA A 19 14.82 2.46 9.62
C ALA A 19 16.10 3.23 9.28
N HIS A 20 16.41 4.23 10.08
CA HIS A 20 17.73 4.86 10.11
C HIS A 20 18.76 3.93 10.80
N ASP A 21 20.05 4.20 10.61
CA ASP A 21 21.14 3.39 11.19
C ASP A 21 21.12 3.40 12.74
N ASN A 22 20.52 4.43 13.33
CA ASN A 22 20.29 4.54 14.77
C ASN A 22 19.06 3.75 15.27
N GLY A 23 18.36 3.04 14.38
CA GLY A 23 17.16 2.26 14.69
C GLY A 23 15.85 3.06 14.70
N GLU A 24 15.90 4.38 14.46
CA GLU A 24 14.69 5.20 14.42
C GLU A 24 13.87 4.95 13.16
N ARG A 25 12.54 5.02 13.30
CA ARG A 25 11.61 4.91 12.18
C ARG A 25 11.75 6.13 11.26
N ARG A 26 11.81 5.89 9.95
CA ARG A 26 11.74 6.97 8.95
C ARG A 26 10.35 7.58 8.91
N SER A 27 10.30 8.88 8.65
CA SER A 27 9.06 9.55 8.28
C SER A 27 8.51 9.01 6.96
N THR A 28 7.19 9.12 6.75
CA THR A 28 6.51 8.74 5.49
C THR A 28 7.19 9.33 4.26
N HIS A 29 7.58 10.61 4.32
CA HIS A 29 8.28 11.28 3.23
C HIS A 29 9.68 10.71 2.97
N GLY A 30 10.42 10.36 4.04
CA GLY A 30 11.73 9.72 3.94
C GLY A 30 11.62 8.32 3.32
N PHE A 31 10.58 7.57 3.70
CA PHE A 31 10.27 6.28 3.11
C PHE A 31 9.92 6.39 1.61
N LEU A 32 9.02 7.30 1.22
CA LEU A 32 8.68 7.51 -0.19
C LEU A 32 9.89 7.87 -1.06
N LYS A 33 10.82 8.69 -0.55
CA LYS A 33 12.08 8.97 -1.25
C LYS A 33 12.92 7.71 -1.49
N MET A 34 12.93 6.77 -0.55
CA MET A 34 13.60 5.48 -0.74
C MET A 34 12.91 4.63 -1.80
N VAL A 35 11.57 4.62 -1.81
CA VAL A 35 10.77 3.88 -2.79
C VAL A 35 11.02 4.40 -4.21
N VAL A 36 10.96 5.72 -4.41
CA VAL A 36 11.19 6.35 -5.73
C VAL A 36 12.63 6.16 -6.23
N ALA A 37 13.60 5.96 -5.33
CA ALA A 37 15.00 5.74 -5.69
C ALA A 37 15.33 4.29 -6.12
N GLN A 38 14.39 3.34 -5.97
CA GLN A 38 14.62 1.93 -6.29
C GLN A 38 14.83 1.71 -7.79
N LYS A 39 15.62 0.68 -8.11
CA LYS A 39 15.80 0.16 -9.48
C LYS A 39 15.62 -1.37 -9.46
N PRO A 40 14.66 -1.93 -10.20
CA PRO A 40 13.70 -1.25 -11.09
C PRO A 40 12.73 -0.32 -10.33
N GLU A 41 12.11 0.60 -11.07
CA GLU A 41 11.18 1.58 -10.51
C GLU A 41 10.01 0.87 -9.81
N VAL A 42 9.68 1.29 -8.59
CA VAL A 42 8.49 0.82 -7.89
C VAL A 42 7.30 1.65 -8.35
N ARG A 43 6.27 0.98 -8.87
CA ARG A 43 5.02 1.61 -9.34
C ARG A 43 3.81 1.30 -8.48
N VAL A 44 3.92 0.27 -7.63
CA VAL A 44 2.84 -0.19 -6.76
C VAL A 44 3.39 -0.34 -5.36
N LEU A 45 2.72 0.30 -4.39
CA LEU A 45 2.99 0.18 -2.97
C LEU A 45 1.74 -0.38 -2.29
N LEU A 46 1.88 -1.55 -1.66
CA LEU A 46 0.84 -2.20 -0.89
C LEU A 46 1.18 -2.08 0.60
N ASP A 47 0.43 -1.26 1.33
CA ASP A 47 0.61 -1.12 2.77
C ASP A 47 -0.38 -2.02 3.53
N VAL A 48 0.02 -3.26 3.77
CA VAL A 48 -0.78 -4.22 4.57
C VAL A 48 -0.84 -3.89 6.06
N GLY A 49 -0.01 -2.97 6.55
CA GLY A 49 0.06 -2.55 7.94
C GLY A 49 -0.29 -1.07 8.02
N ALA A 50 -1.56 -0.73 7.79
CA ALA A 50 -2.15 0.63 7.68
C ALA A 50 -1.88 1.62 8.85
N GLN A 51 -0.95 1.30 9.75
CA GLN A 51 -0.40 2.14 10.80
C GLN A 51 1.05 2.61 10.47
N MET A 52 1.62 2.21 9.32
CA MET A 52 3.01 2.52 8.96
C MET A 52 3.18 3.91 8.31
N LEU A 53 2.13 4.52 7.78
CA LEU A 53 2.24 5.79 7.06
C LEU A 53 1.37 6.84 7.77
N GLU A 54 2.00 7.91 8.23
CA GLU A 54 1.37 9.00 9.01
C GLU A 54 0.48 9.93 8.15
N LEU A 55 0.36 9.64 6.85
CA LEU A 55 -0.37 10.45 5.87
C LEU A 55 -1.67 9.77 5.48
N GLN A 56 -2.69 10.57 5.14
CA GLN A 56 -3.86 10.06 4.46
C GLN A 56 -3.49 9.56 3.06
N ASN A 57 -4.29 8.64 2.51
CA ASN A 57 -4.00 7.99 1.22
C ASN A 57 -3.83 9.00 0.07
N LEU A 58 -4.68 10.03 0.01
CA LEU A 58 -4.56 11.12 -0.96
C LEU A 58 -3.24 11.91 -0.77
N GLU A 59 -2.91 12.29 0.46
CA GLU A 59 -1.69 13.04 0.76
C GLU A 59 -0.44 12.25 0.38
N LEU A 60 -0.44 10.94 0.61
CA LEU A 60 0.64 10.04 0.20
C LEU A 60 0.73 9.94 -1.32
N ALA A 61 -0.39 9.75 -2.01
CA ALA A 61 -0.46 9.70 -3.47
C ALA A 61 0.09 10.98 -4.11
N GLU A 62 -0.30 12.15 -3.59
CA GLU A 62 0.24 13.43 -4.03
C GLU A 62 1.74 13.58 -3.74
N ALA A 63 2.19 13.17 -2.55
CA ALA A 63 3.61 13.23 -2.18
C ALA A 63 4.46 12.35 -3.10
N TRP A 64 3.96 11.17 -3.46
CA TRP A 64 4.62 10.29 -4.42
C TRP A 64 4.65 10.92 -5.82
N LEU A 65 3.53 11.48 -6.29
CA LEU A 65 3.45 12.13 -7.60
C LEU A 65 4.41 13.34 -7.73
N LYS A 66 4.59 14.09 -6.63
CA LYS A 66 5.57 15.18 -6.53
C LYS A 66 7.02 14.68 -6.64
N LEU A 67 7.31 13.48 -6.13
CA LEU A 67 8.65 12.87 -6.16
C LEU A 67 8.96 12.13 -7.48
N SER A 68 7.94 11.70 -8.23
CA SER A 68 8.08 10.98 -9.51
C SER A 68 7.68 11.88 -10.69
N PRO A 69 8.57 12.74 -11.22
CA PRO A 69 8.25 13.76 -12.23
C PRO A 69 7.67 13.20 -13.56
N ASP A 70 8.04 11.97 -13.92
CA ASP A 70 7.62 11.32 -15.17
C ASP A 70 6.24 10.62 -15.04
N THR A 71 5.66 10.61 -13.84
CA THR A 71 4.34 10.05 -13.55
C THR A 71 3.25 11.11 -13.76
N LEU A 72 2.15 10.73 -14.39
CA LEU A 72 1.04 11.63 -14.73
C LEU A 72 -0.05 11.66 -13.65
N ALA A 73 -0.24 10.55 -12.95
CA ALA A 73 -1.26 10.42 -11.91
C ALA A 73 -0.88 9.40 -10.84
N ALA A 74 -1.54 9.47 -9.68
CA ALA A 74 -1.43 8.50 -8.61
C ALA A 74 -2.80 7.96 -8.24
N SER A 75 -2.94 6.64 -8.15
CA SER A 75 -4.15 5.97 -7.71
C SER A 75 -4.08 5.63 -6.23
N TYR A 76 -5.20 5.78 -5.53
CA TYR A 76 -5.33 5.50 -4.11
C TYR A 76 -6.75 5.07 -3.75
N SER A 77 -6.92 4.36 -2.63
CA SER A 77 -8.25 4.11 -2.06
C SER A 77 -8.74 5.34 -1.32
N ASP A 78 -9.90 5.86 -1.71
CA ASP A 78 -10.55 6.97 -1.03
C ASP A 78 -11.21 6.53 0.29
N GLU A 79 -11.89 7.46 0.96
CA GLU A 79 -12.53 7.22 2.26
C GLU A 79 -13.67 6.19 2.20
N ASP A 80 -14.26 5.98 1.03
CA ASP A 80 -15.31 4.98 0.78
C ASP A 80 -14.72 3.61 0.39
N GLY A 81 -13.39 3.52 0.29
CA GLY A 81 -12.68 2.33 -0.17
C GLY A 81 -12.68 2.15 -1.69
N GLU A 82 -13.18 3.14 -2.42
CA GLU A 82 -13.21 3.12 -3.89
C GLU A 82 -11.86 3.59 -4.45
N LEU A 83 -11.51 3.07 -5.63
CA LEU A 83 -10.24 3.41 -6.26
C LEU A 83 -10.36 4.77 -6.97
N ALA A 84 -9.70 5.78 -6.41
CA ALA A 84 -9.61 7.13 -6.93
C ALA A 84 -8.25 7.40 -7.56
N VAL A 85 -8.18 8.47 -8.36
CA VAL A 85 -6.98 8.94 -9.06
C VAL A 85 -6.81 10.42 -8.81
N VAL A 86 -5.61 10.84 -8.42
CA VAL A 86 -5.18 12.24 -8.41
C VAL A 86 -4.21 12.49 -9.56
N THR A 87 -4.50 13.51 -10.37
CA THR A 87 -3.63 13.94 -11.46
C THR A 87 -2.59 14.95 -10.98
N ARG A 88 -1.55 15.20 -11.77
CA ARG A 88 -0.52 16.20 -11.47
C ARG A 88 -1.06 17.63 -11.32
N GLY A 89 -2.23 17.91 -11.90
CA GLY A 89 -2.94 19.19 -11.74
C GLY A 89 -3.77 19.29 -10.44
N GLY A 90 -3.77 18.25 -9.60
CA GLY A 90 -4.54 18.20 -8.35
C GLY A 90 -6.01 17.81 -8.54
N THR A 91 -6.43 17.44 -9.75
CA THR A 91 -7.80 16.95 -10.00
C THR A 91 -7.92 15.51 -9.53
N THR A 92 -8.92 15.24 -8.69
CA THR A 92 -9.26 13.92 -8.15
C THR A 92 -10.55 13.37 -8.76
N GLN A 93 -10.58 12.11 -9.14
CA GLN A 93 -11.80 11.42 -9.59
C GLN A 93 -11.69 9.90 -9.47
N LEU A 94 -12.83 9.20 -9.48
CA LEU A 94 -12.87 7.74 -9.44
C LEU A 94 -12.22 7.12 -10.68
N LEU A 95 -11.40 6.09 -10.51
CA LEU A 95 -10.71 5.42 -11.62
C LEU A 95 -11.70 4.84 -12.64
N LEU A 96 -12.82 4.28 -12.16
CA LEU A 96 -13.87 3.71 -13.01
C LEU A 96 -14.55 4.76 -13.91
N SER A 97 -14.41 6.05 -13.57
CA SER A 97 -14.94 7.16 -14.37
C SER A 97 -13.95 7.68 -15.41
N LEU A 98 -12.70 7.21 -15.41
CA LEU A 98 -11.64 7.73 -16.26
C LEU A 98 -11.36 6.85 -17.48
N PRO A 99 -11.01 7.44 -18.63
CA PRO A 99 -10.33 6.72 -19.71
C PRO A 99 -8.90 6.24 -19.35
N PHE A 100 -8.43 6.45 -18.11
CA PHE A 100 -7.07 6.12 -17.63
C PHE A 100 -6.81 4.63 -17.41
N ALA A 101 -7.82 3.76 -17.53
CA ALA A 101 -7.63 2.31 -17.42
C ALA A 101 -6.57 1.77 -18.41
N GLN A 102 -6.25 2.52 -19.47
CA GLN A 102 -5.26 2.17 -20.49
C GLN A 102 -3.89 2.85 -20.33
N GLN A 103 -3.65 3.65 -19.29
CA GLN A 103 -2.39 4.40 -19.09
C GLN A 103 -1.71 4.13 -17.74
N LEU A 104 -1.91 2.93 -17.17
CA LEU A 104 -1.28 2.53 -15.90
C LEU A 104 0.25 2.63 -15.94
N ASP A 105 0.85 2.54 -17.13
CA ASP A 105 2.29 2.72 -17.40
C ASP A 105 2.80 4.12 -17.00
N HIS A 106 1.90 5.10 -16.80
CA HIS A 106 2.20 6.46 -16.34
C HIS A 106 1.61 6.78 -14.97
N CYS A 107 1.12 5.76 -14.24
CA CYS A 107 0.58 5.91 -12.90
C CYS A 107 1.47 5.24 -11.84
N VAL A 108 1.39 5.76 -10.62
CA VAL A 108 1.79 5.02 -9.41
C VAL A 108 0.53 4.65 -8.63
N VAL A 109 0.57 3.55 -7.89
CA VAL A 109 -0.58 3.01 -7.18
C VAL A 109 -0.22 2.77 -5.73
N TYR A 110 -0.98 3.38 -4.82
CA TYR A 110 -0.88 3.13 -3.40
C TYR A 110 -2.18 2.48 -2.91
N LEU A 111 -2.08 1.31 -2.26
CA LEU A 111 -3.23 0.61 -1.68
C LEU A 111 -2.94 0.30 -0.22
N ASP A 112 -3.88 0.62 0.66
CA ASP A 112 -3.79 0.26 2.07
C ASP A 112 -4.52 -1.06 2.39
N GLY A 113 -4.11 -1.66 3.50
CA GLY A 113 -4.65 -2.91 4.02
C GLY A 113 -5.97 -2.74 4.78
N ALA A 114 -6.35 -1.51 5.13
CA ALA A 114 -7.55 -1.24 5.90
C ALA A 114 -8.82 -1.62 5.10
N HIS A 115 -8.78 -1.43 3.78
CA HIS A 115 -9.92 -1.69 2.88
C HIS A 115 -9.80 -2.98 2.05
N THR A 116 -8.66 -3.69 2.13
CA THR A 116 -8.50 -5.01 1.47
C THR A 116 -9.02 -6.18 2.32
N ARG A 117 -9.53 -5.92 3.53
CA ARG A 117 -10.31 -6.91 4.27
C ARG A 117 -11.61 -7.12 3.50
N ALA A 118 -11.76 -8.29 2.87
CA ALA A 118 -13.04 -8.71 2.34
C ALA A 118 -14.13 -8.40 3.40
N PRO A 119 -15.22 -7.69 3.06
CA PRO A 119 -16.30 -7.45 3.99
C PRO A 119 -16.81 -8.83 4.38
N THR A 120 -16.38 -9.30 5.55
CA THR A 120 -16.92 -10.51 6.11
C THR A 120 -18.29 -10.05 6.57
N SER A 121 -19.33 -10.39 5.80
CA SER A 121 -20.70 -10.20 6.24
C SER A 121 -20.89 -11.01 7.53
N SER A 122 -20.60 -10.39 8.66
CA SER A 122 -20.84 -10.97 9.97
C SER A 122 -20.83 -9.83 10.95
N SER A 123 -21.96 -9.72 11.63
CA SER A 123 -22.33 -8.88 12.77
C SER A 123 -21.37 -9.00 13.97
N LEU A 124 -20.07 -8.83 13.74
CA LEU A 124 -19.02 -8.89 14.76
C LEU A 124 -18.41 -7.51 14.90
N SER A 125 -18.27 -7.09 16.16
CA SER A 125 -17.68 -5.81 16.50
C SER A 125 -16.17 -5.79 16.24
N ASP A 126 -15.60 -4.60 16.03
CA ASP A 126 -14.17 -4.41 15.77
C ASP A 126 -13.27 -5.06 16.84
N SER A 127 -13.75 -5.09 18.10
CA SER A 127 -13.03 -5.75 19.20
C SER A 127 -12.90 -7.26 19.04
N GLU A 128 -13.90 -7.93 18.45
CA GLU A 128 -13.90 -9.38 18.22
C GLU A 128 -13.03 -9.74 17.01
N LEU A 129 -12.99 -8.85 16.01
CA LEU A 129 -12.12 -8.96 14.85
C LEU A 129 -10.64 -8.83 15.23
N GLN A 130 -10.30 -7.93 16.15
CA GLN A 130 -8.96 -7.78 16.70
C GLN A 130 -8.55 -9.02 17.51
N LEU A 131 -9.43 -9.50 18.40
CA LEU A 131 -9.16 -10.67 19.24
C LEU A 131 -8.96 -11.96 18.42
N ARG A 132 -9.69 -12.11 17.31
CA ARG A 132 -9.53 -13.25 16.39
C ARG A 132 -8.23 -13.16 15.60
N TRP A 133 -7.79 -11.96 15.24
CA TRP A 133 -6.51 -11.76 14.57
C TRP A 133 -5.35 -12.14 15.49
N ASP A 134 -5.35 -11.66 16.73
CA ASP A 134 -4.32 -11.98 17.72
C ASP A 134 -4.20 -13.49 17.96
N ARG A 135 -5.34 -14.19 18.12
CA ARG A 135 -5.36 -15.65 18.32
C ARG A 135 -4.88 -16.46 17.12
N ARG A 136 -5.00 -15.95 15.88
CA ARG A 136 -4.46 -16.61 14.69
C ARG A 136 -2.96 -16.38 14.55
N SER A 137 -2.49 -15.16 14.84
CA SER A 137 -1.08 -14.81 14.82
C SER A 137 -0.26 -15.61 15.85
N THR A 138 -0.83 -15.91 17.03
CA THR A 138 -0.15 -16.76 18.03
C THR A 138 0.01 -18.21 17.57
N LYS A 139 -0.91 -18.74 16.76
CA LYS A 139 -0.84 -20.14 16.27
C LYS A 139 0.18 -20.34 15.16
N ILE A 140 0.54 -19.30 14.41
CA ILE A 140 1.53 -19.40 13.32
C ILE A 140 2.97 -19.47 13.87
N ASN A 141 3.21 -18.96 15.08
CA ASN A 141 4.54 -18.98 15.72
C ASN A 141 4.80 -20.17 16.66
N ALA A 142 3.83 -21.08 16.83
CA ALA A 142 3.98 -22.21 17.75
C ALA A 142 4.39 -23.54 17.08
N ASP A 143 4.37 -23.62 15.76
CA ASP A 143 4.76 -24.81 14.99
C ASP A 143 5.84 -24.44 13.96
N ALA A 144 7.08 -24.26 14.42
CA ALA A 144 8.30 -24.24 13.61
C ALA A 144 9.44 -24.92 14.37
#